data_AF-A0A9D1U4H8-F1
#
_entry.id   AF-A0A9D1U4H8-F1
#
_cell.length_a   1.000
_cell.length_b   1.000
_cell.length_c   1.000
_cell.angle_alpha   90.00
_cell.angle_beta   90.00
_cell.angle_gamma   90.00
#
_symmetry.space_group_name_H-M   'P 1'
#
loop_
_entity.id
_entity.type
_entity.pdbx_description
1 polymer ?
#
loop_
_entity_poly.entity_id
_entity_poly.type
_entity_poly.pdbx_seq_one_letter_code
_entity_poly.pdbx_strand_id
1 'polypeptide(L)'
;MEDFHHVTVLLNEAVAGLAIQPTGTYVDCTLGGGGHSQHILEQLTTGHLYAFDQDQTAITYNEGHLKDALAAGKVTFIKSNFREIKAELAKRGVTQVDGILYDLGVSSPQFDEADRGFSYQHDAPLDMRMDQDAELTAWTVINEWSFNELVRIFHRYGEEKFAKQIARAIERHRDTAPIDTTGQLVEIIKEGIPAAARRHGGHPAKKVFQAVRIAVNDELGALEDSLEQAITLLAPNGRISVITFQSLED
;
A
#
# COMPACT_ATOMS: atom_id res chain seq x y z
N MET A 1 2.14 24.18 1.48
CA MET A 1 2.71 22.95 0.92
C MET A 1 3.63 22.44 2.00
N GLU A 2 3.14 21.49 2.79
CA GLU A 2 4.00 20.81 3.76
C GLU A 2 5.06 20.03 2.97
N ASP A 3 6.32 20.19 3.37
CA ASP A 3 7.45 19.51 2.75
C ASP A 3 7.28 17.99 2.94
N PHE A 4 7.28 17.28 1.82
CA PHE A 4 7.19 15.82 1.76
C PHE A 4 8.52 15.22 2.23
N HIS A 5 8.72 15.13 3.54
CA HIS A 5 9.93 14.54 4.14
C HIS A 5 9.75 13.02 4.31
N HIS A 6 9.92 12.26 3.22
CA HIS A 6 9.97 10.81 3.27
C HIS A 6 11.42 10.31 3.10
N VAL A 7 11.93 9.57 4.08
CA VAL A 7 13.21 8.84 3.94
C VAL A 7 12.89 7.44 3.45
N THR A 8 13.21 7.17 2.19
CA THR A 8 12.95 5.87 1.55
C THR A 8 13.74 4.75 2.24
N VAL A 9 13.01 3.69 2.63
CA VAL A 9 13.57 2.52 3.31
C VAL A 9 14.37 1.68 2.31
N LEU A 10 15.57 1.24 2.71
CA LEU A 10 16.45 0.41 1.89
C LEU A 10 16.66 0.96 0.46
N LEU A 11 16.70 2.29 0.31
CA LEU A 11 16.79 2.98 -0.98
C LEU A 11 17.93 2.43 -1.84
N ASN A 12 19.14 2.37 -1.27
CA ASN A 12 20.32 1.96 -2.01
C ASN A 12 20.30 0.46 -2.30
N GLU A 13 19.93 -0.36 -1.31
CA GLU A 13 19.94 -1.82 -1.41
C GLU A 13 18.92 -2.33 -2.44
N ALA A 14 17.69 -1.80 -2.41
CA ALA A 14 16.63 -2.20 -3.34
C ALA A 14 16.97 -1.82 -4.78
N VAL A 15 17.46 -0.60 -5.00
CA VAL A 15 17.85 -0.14 -6.35
C VAL A 15 19.11 -0.87 -6.83
N ALA A 16 20.09 -1.12 -5.96
CA ALA A 16 21.27 -1.92 -6.30
C ALA A 16 20.88 -3.37 -6.67
N GLY A 17 19.86 -3.94 -6.02
CA GLY A 17 19.32 -5.27 -6.32
C GLY A 17 18.83 -5.44 -7.75
N LEU A 18 18.38 -4.34 -8.39
CA LEU A 18 17.93 -4.31 -9.78
C LEU A 18 19.07 -4.37 -10.81
N ALA A 19 20.33 -4.11 -10.39
CA ALA A 19 21.50 -4.11 -11.26
C ALA A 19 21.30 -3.26 -12.54
N ILE A 20 20.92 -2.00 -12.35
CA ILE A 20 20.43 -1.12 -13.41
C ILE A 20 21.41 -0.99 -14.57
N GLN A 21 20.87 -1.16 -15.78
CA GLN A 21 21.52 -0.87 -17.04
C GLN A 21 21.00 0.47 -17.56
N PRO A 22 21.87 1.40 -18.00
CA PRO A 22 21.44 2.75 -18.39
C PRO A 22 20.42 2.82 -19.52
N THR A 23 20.32 1.77 -20.33
CA THR A 23 19.40 1.67 -21.48
C THR A 23 18.20 0.75 -21.21
N GLY A 24 18.07 0.23 -19.99
CA GLY A 24 17.05 -0.75 -19.63
C GLY A 24 15.67 -0.15 -19.39
N THR A 25 14.66 -1.02 -19.37
CA THR A 25 13.27 -0.69 -19.03
C THR A 25 12.96 -1.20 -17.63
N TYR A 26 12.58 -0.30 -16.73
CA TYR A 26 12.30 -0.62 -15.33
C TYR A 26 10.85 -0.29 -14.98
N VAL A 27 10.34 -0.99 -13.98
CA VAL A 27 9.03 -0.71 -13.38
C VAL A 27 9.20 -0.45 -11.89
N ASP A 28 8.65 0.65 -11.41
CA ASP A 28 8.41 0.88 -9.99
C ASP A 28 6.91 0.66 -9.75
N CYS A 29 6.55 -0.38 -9.02
CA CYS A 29 5.14 -0.74 -8.80
C CYS A 29 4.47 0.08 -7.70
N THR A 30 5.24 0.87 -6.95
CA THR A 30 4.82 1.53 -5.71
C THR A 30 5.49 2.90 -5.61
N LEU A 31 5.19 3.77 -6.57
CA LEU A 31 5.84 5.07 -6.75
C LEU A 31 5.91 5.86 -5.44
N GLY A 32 4.80 5.98 -4.72
CA GLY A 32 4.72 6.69 -3.44
C GLY A 32 5.36 8.09 -3.50
N GLY A 33 6.36 8.31 -2.65
CA GLY A 33 7.12 9.57 -2.61
C GLY A 33 8.17 9.75 -3.72
N GLY A 34 8.36 8.77 -4.60
CA GLY A 34 9.27 8.87 -5.75
C GLY A 34 10.75 8.63 -5.45
N GLY A 35 11.13 8.26 -4.22
CA GLY A 35 12.54 8.09 -3.84
C GLY A 35 13.27 7.01 -4.63
N HIS A 36 12.71 5.79 -4.72
CA HIS A 36 13.29 4.72 -5.54
C HIS A 36 13.24 5.07 -7.03
N SER A 37 12.10 5.55 -7.52
CA SER A 37 11.94 6.04 -8.89
C SER A 37 13.01 7.06 -9.28
N GLN A 38 13.28 8.06 -8.44
CA GLN A 38 14.34 9.05 -8.67
C GLN A 38 15.71 8.38 -8.78
N HIS A 39 16.03 7.50 -7.85
CA HIS A 39 17.34 6.84 -7.80
C HIS A 39 17.56 5.84 -8.96
N ILE A 40 16.48 5.25 -9.47
CA ILE A 40 16.49 4.49 -10.74
C ILE A 40 16.79 5.45 -11.90
N LEU A 41 16.05 6.56 -12.01
CA LEU A 41 16.18 7.53 -13.10
C LEU A 41 17.56 8.17 -13.20
N GLU A 42 18.23 8.40 -12.06
CA GLU A 42 19.61 8.90 -12.00
C GLU A 42 20.62 7.97 -12.71
N GLN A 43 20.30 6.68 -12.83
CA GLN A 43 21.15 5.67 -13.48
C GLN A 43 20.77 5.42 -14.95
N LEU A 44 19.64 5.97 -15.44
CA LEU A 44 19.17 5.80 -16.80
C LEU A 44 19.67 6.91 -17.73
N THR A 45 20.13 6.54 -18.92
CA THR A 45 20.51 7.46 -20.00
C THR A 45 19.44 7.49 -21.10
N THR A 46 19.23 6.37 -21.78
CA THR A 46 18.18 6.17 -22.79
C THR A 46 17.15 5.12 -22.36
N GLY A 47 17.32 4.55 -21.17
CA GLY A 47 16.35 3.65 -20.56
C GLY A 47 15.09 4.39 -20.13
N HIS A 48 14.10 3.61 -19.69
CA HIS A 48 12.77 4.12 -19.36
C HIS A 48 12.27 3.52 -18.04
N LEU A 49 11.56 4.33 -17.26
CA LEU A 49 10.88 3.91 -16.04
C LEU A 49 9.36 4.01 -16.20
N TYR A 50 8.64 2.93 -15.91
CA TYR A 50 7.20 2.95 -15.72
C TYR A 50 6.89 2.91 -14.24
N ALA A 51 6.27 3.97 -13.70
CA ALA A 51 5.99 4.07 -12.28
C ALA A 51 4.48 4.02 -12.02
N PHE A 52 4.05 3.04 -11.24
CA PHE A 52 2.66 2.79 -10.87
C PHE A 52 2.37 3.36 -9.49
N ASP A 53 1.21 3.98 -9.36
CA ASP A 53 0.55 4.16 -8.07
C ASP A 53 -0.95 4.13 -8.28
N GLN A 54 -1.69 3.58 -7.31
CA GLN A 54 -3.15 3.66 -7.32
C GLN A 54 -3.66 4.97 -6.70
N ASP A 55 -2.79 5.68 -5.99
CA ASP A 55 -3.07 6.95 -5.34
C ASP A 55 -2.76 8.14 -6.27
N GLN A 56 -3.79 8.92 -6.61
CA GLN A 56 -3.64 10.10 -7.46
C GLN A 56 -2.74 11.18 -6.82
N THR A 57 -2.72 11.27 -5.48
CA THR A 57 -1.88 12.25 -4.79
C THR A 57 -0.39 11.95 -5.01
N ALA A 58 0.00 10.68 -5.00
CA ALA A 58 1.37 10.25 -5.29
C ALA A 58 1.77 10.59 -6.75
N ILE A 59 0.86 10.34 -7.70
CA ILE A 59 1.07 10.68 -9.12
C ILE A 59 1.29 12.19 -9.28
N THR A 60 0.37 13.01 -8.76
CA THR A 60 0.42 14.47 -8.91
C THR A 60 1.63 15.09 -8.22
N TYR A 61 2.04 14.58 -7.05
CA TYR A 61 3.28 15.00 -6.39
C TYR A 61 4.51 14.76 -7.30
N ASN A 62 4.60 13.57 -7.91
CA ASN A 62 5.74 13.18 -8.71
C ASN A 62 5.80 13.82 -10.10
N GLU A 63 4.67 14.27 -10.66
CA GLU A 63 4.67 15.14 -11.85
C GLU A 63 5.47 16.43 -11.62
N GLY A 64 5.44 16.96 -10.39
CA GLY A 64 6.27 18.09 -9.98
C GLY A 64 7.69 17.70 -9.56
N HIS A 65 7.81 16.67 -8.71
CA HIS A 65 9.09 16.23 -8.12
C HIS A 65 10.07 15.68 -9.18
N LEU A 66 9.57 14.91 -10.15
CA LEU A 66 10.36 14.27 -11.21
C LEU A 66 10.15 14.93 -12.59
N LYS A 67 9.75 16.21 -12.61
CA LYS A 67 9.39 16.95 -13.83
C LYS A 67 10.46 16.92 -14.93
N ASP A 68 11.75 16.93 -14.57
CA ASP A 68 12.85 16.97 -15.55
C ASP A 68 12.99 15.61 -16.27
N ALA A 69 12.83 14.50 -15.54
CA ALA A 69 12.80 13.16 -16.10
C ALA A 69 11.54 12.95 -16.97
N LEU A 70 10.40 13.48 -16.52
CA LEU A 70 9.13 13.45 -17.27
C LEU A 70 9.26 14.24 -18.59
N ALA A 71 9.79 15.47 -18.53
CA ALA A 71 10.02 16.31 -19.71
C ALA A 71 11.03 15.71 -20.69
N ALA A 72 12.02 14.97 -20.17
CA ALA A 72 12.98 14.21 -20.98
C ALA A 72 12.40 12.89 -21.55
N GLY A 73 11.17 12.54 -21.21
CA GLY A 73 10.52 11.31 -21.66
C GLY A 73 11.11 10.02 -21.07
N LYS A 74 11.79 10.10 -19.92
CA LYS A 74 12.42 8.94 -19.26
C LYS A 74 11.50 8.20 -18.30
N VAL A 75 10.37 8.79 -17.94
CA VAL A 75 9.42 8.20 -16.99
C VAL A 75 7.99 8.30 -17.51
N THR A 76 7.17 7.31 -17.19
CA THR A 76 5.73 7.34 -17.41
C THR A 76 5.02 6.97 -16.11
N PHE A 77 4.22 7.90 -15.59
CA PHE A 77 3.35 7.65 -14.44
C PHE A 77 2.06 6.95 -14.88
N ILE A 78 1.63 5.96 -14.10
CA ILE A 78 0.47 5.13 -14.39
C ILE A 78 -0.40 5.10 -13.14
N LYS A 79 -1.53 5.82 -13.16
CA LYS A 79 -2.57 5.68 -12.12
C LYS A 79 -3.28 4.34 -12.29
N SER A 80 -2.79 3.31 -11.61
CA SER A 80 -3.35 1.97 -11.64
C SER A 80 -2.79 1.15 -10.50
N ASN A 81 -3.57 0.19 -10.01
CA ASN A 81 -3.04 -0.82 -9.10
C ASN A 81 -2.06 -1.73 -9.85
N PHE A 82 -0.92 -2.06 -9.25
CA PHE A 82 0.12 -2.88 -9.87
C PHE A 82 -0.35 -4.31 -10.21
N ARG A 83 -1.52 -4.76 -9.73
CA ARG A 83 -2.18 -5.98 -10.22
C ARG A 83 -2.46 -5.95 -11.73
N GLU A 84 -2.53 -4.77 -12.32
CA GLU A 84 -2.74 -4.57 -13.76
C GLU A 84 -1.42 -4.37 -14.54
N ILE A 85 -0.26 -4.64 -13.92
CA ILE A 85 1.09 -4.35 -14.48
C ILE A 85 1.23 -4.79 -15.94
N LYS A 86 0.83 -6.02 -16.28
CA LYS A 86 0.98 -6.55 -17.64
C LYS A 86 0.04 -5.86 -18.63
N ALA A 87 -1.20 -5.62 -18.23
CA ALA A 87 -2.19 -4.97 -19.10
C ALA A 87 -1.82 -3.51 -19.37
N GLU A 88 -1.39 -2.77 -18.35
CA GLU A 88 -0.96 -1.37 -18.48
C GLU A 88 0.33 -1.21 -19.29
N LEU A 89 1.30 -2.10 -19.10
CA LEU A 89 2.52 -2.10 -19.92
C LEU A 89 2.21 -2.46 -21.37
N ALA A 90 1.34 -3.44 -21.63
CA ALA A 90 0.95 -3.83 -22.98
C ALA A 90 0.26 -2.68 -23.74
N LYS A 91 -0.59 -1.88 -23.08
CA LYS A 91 -1.20 -0.67 -23.66
C LYS A 91 -0.15 0.34 -24.16
N ARG A 92 1.06 0.30 -23.61
CA ARG A 92 2.21 1.16 -23.94
C ARG A 92 3.21 0.48 -24.87
N GLY A 93 2.88 -0.71 -25.38
CA GLY A 93 3.75 -1.49 -26.28
C GLY A 93 4.89 -2.22 -25.57
N VAL A 94 4.87 -2.30 -24.24
CA VAL A 94 5.89 -2.96 -23.43
C VAL A 94 5.46 -4.38 -23.13
N THR A 95 6.29 -5.34 -23.52
CA THR A 95 6.03 -6.77 -23.31
C THR A 95 7.10 -7.45 -22.46
N GLN A 96 8.25 -6.79 -22.27
CA GLN A 96 9.33 -7.22 -21.40
C GLN A 96 9.98 -6.04 -20.68
N VAL A 97 10.53 -6.29 -19.48
CA VAL A 97 11.24 -5.30 -18.65
C VAL A 97 12.49 -5.91 -18.02
N ASP A 98 13.50 -5.07 -17.76
CA ASP A 98 14.79 -5.46 -17.20
C ASP A 98 14.78 -5.49 -15.66
N GLY A 99 13.82 -4.81 -15.03
CA GLY A 99 13.61 -4.97 -13.59
C GLY A 99 12.31 -4.37 -13.09
N ILE A 100 11.86 -4.90 -11.95
CA ILE A 100 10.60 -4.50 -11.30
C ILE A 100 10.88 -4.32 -9.81
N LEU A 101 10.49 -3.17 -9.26
CA LEU A 101 10.60 -2.83 -7.84
C LEU A 101 9.21 -2.81 -7.19
N TYR A 102 9.14 -3.34 -5.97
CA TYR A 102 8.02 -3.22 -5.07
C TYR A 102 8.53 -2.73 -3.71
N ASP A 103 8.01 -1.61 -3.24
CA ASP A 103 8.15 -1.10 -1.87
C ASP A 103 6.76 -1.15 -1.22
N LEU A 104 6.45 -2.29 -0.62
CA LEU A 104 5.09 -2.59 -0.17
C LEU A 104 4.69 -1.78 1.05
N GLY A 105 3.40 -1.62 1.27
CA GLY A 105 2.87 -0.89 2.42
C GLY A 105 2.29 0.47 2.04
N VAL A 106 2.34 1.39 2.99
CA VAL A 106 1.59 2.66 2.96
C VAL A 106 2.61 3.79 2.98
N SER A 107 2.44 4.77 2.10
CA SER A 107 3.33 5.93 2.03
C SER A 107 3.12 6.86 3.23
N SER A 108 4.12 7.67 3.58
CA SER A 108 4.00 8.65 4.68
C SER A 108 2.79 9.58 4.55
N PRO A 109 2.47 10.16 3.38
CA PRO A 109 1.29 11.01 3.23
C PRO A 109 -0.02 10.30 3.55
N GLN A 110 -0.12 8.99 3.26
CA GLN A 110 -1.32 8.22 3.58
C GLN A 110 -1.54 8.11 5.10
N PHE A 111 -0.46 8.16 5.90
CA PHE A 111 -0.53 8.23 7.36
C PHE A 111 -0.63 9.65 7.91
N ASP A 112 -0.02 10.63 7.23
CA ASP A 112 0.07 12.02 7.66
C ASP A 112 -1.20 12.81 7.32
N GLU A 113 -1.89 12.46 6.22
CA GLU A 113 -3.22 12.97 5.88
C GLU A 113 -4.27 12.33 6.78
N ALA A 114 -4.49 12.95 7.93
CA ALA A 114 -5.39 12.45 8.97
C ALA A 114 -6.76 12.00 8.41
N ASP A 115 -7.32 12.75 7.46
CA ASP A 115 -8.66 12.52 6.91
C ASP A 115 -8.83 11.19 6.14
N ARG A 116 -7.73 10.50 5.80
CA ARG A 116 -7.78 9.22 5.08
C ARG A 116 -7.99 8.00 5.97
N GLY A 117 -7.95 8.17 7.28
CA GLY A 117 -8.35 7.13 8.24
C GLY A 117 -7.38 5.95 8.37
N PHE A 118 -6.15 6.04 7.85
CA PHE A 118 -5.13 4.99 8.03
C PHE A 118 -4.52 4.96 9.43
N SER A 119 -4.51 6.10 10.12
CA SER A 119 -3.92 6.24 11.46
C SER A 119 -4.95 5.97 12.56
N TYR A 120 -4.50 5.28 13.61
CA TYR A 120 -5.24 5.13 14.87
C TYR A 120 -4.86 6.20 15.91
N GLN A 121 -3.96 7.14 15.57
CA GLN A 121 -3.49 8.18 16.49
C GLN A 121 -4.33 9.45 16.44
N HIS A 122 -4.95 9.72 15.29
CA HIS A 122 -5.82 10.86 15.05
C HIS A 122 -7.20 10.36 14.61
N ASP A 123 -8.25 11.04 15.09
CA ASP A 123 -9.62 10.68 14.76
C ASP A 123 -9.98 11.20 13.37
N ALA A 124 -10.56 10.32 12.55
CA ALA A 124 -10.86 10.57 11.14
C ALA A 124 -11.95 9.62 10.63
N PRO A 125 -12.59 9.89 9.48
CA PRO A 125 -13.52 8.94 8.85
C PRO A 125 -12.86 7.57 8.56
N LEU A 126 -13.63 6.49 8.69
CA LEU A 126 -13.18 5.14 8.32
C LEU A 126 -13.12 4.96 6.79
N ASP A 127 -12.05 5.44 6.16
CA ASP A 127 -11.82 5.27 4.71
C ASP A 127 -10.82 4.14 4.40
N MET A 128 -9.53 4.36 4.70
CA MET A 128 -8.41 3.43 4.44
C MET A 128 -8.23 2.98 2.98
N ARG A 129 -8.91 3.57 1.99
CA ARG A 129 -8.67 3.28 0.56
C ARG A 129 -7.41 4.00 0.09
N MET A 130 -6.50 3.27 -0.54
CA MET A 130 -5.33 3.83 -1.23
C MET A 130 -5.76 4.54 -2.53
N ASP A 131 -6.65 3.93 -3.31
CA ASP A 131 -7.33 4.57 -4.43
C ASP A 131 -8.69 5.11 -3.98
N GLN A 132 -8.86 6.43 -4.03
CA GLN A 132 -10.11 7.09 -3.61
C GLN A 132 -11.29 6.83 -4.57
N ASP A 133 -11.03 6.29 -5.77
CA ASP A 133 -12.05 5.85 -6.71
C ASP A 133 -12.59 4.44 -6.41
N ALA A 134 -11.95 3.68 -5.49
CA ALA A 134 -12.39 2.34 -5.13
C ALA A 134 -13.69 2.36 -4.30
N GLU A 135 -14.54 1.35 -4.45
CA GLU A 135 -15.86 1.33 -3.79
C GLU A 135 -15.81 0.91 -2.31
N LEU A 136 -14.94 -0.04 -1.96
CA LEU A 136 -14.91 -0.63 -0.62
C LEU A 136 -14.18 0.29 0.36
N THR A 137 -14.85 0.77 1.41
CA THR A 137 -14.24 1.57 2.49
C THR A 137 -14.05 0.74 3.75
N ALA A 138 -13.18 1.20 4.66
CA ALA A 138 -13.09 0.65 6.02
C ALA A 138 -14.42 0.76 6.76
N TRP A 139 -15.19 1.83 6.53
CA TRP A 139 -16.54 1.98 7.08
C TRP A 139 -17.44 0.82 6.65
N THR A 140 -17.43 0.46 5.36
CA THR A 140 -18.21 -0.67 4.82
C THR A 140 -17.73 -2.00 5.43
N VAL A 141 -16.42 -2.23 5.50
CA VAL A 141 -15.86 -3.42 6.15
C VAL A 141 -16.34 -3.53 7.60
N ILE A 142 -16.25 -2.45 8.37
CA ILE A 142 -16.57 -2.45 9.80
C ILE A 142 -18.08 -2.51 10.06
N ASN A 143 -18.90 -1.84 9.26
CA ASN A 143 -20.33 -1.72 9.52
C ASN A 143 -21.18 -2.79 8.80
N GLU A 144 -20.72 -3.36 7.69
CA GLU A 144 -21.55 -4.23 6.85
C GLU A 144 -21.07 -5.68 6.80
N TRP A 145 -19.77 -5.95 6.93
CA TRP A 145 -19.28 -7.34 6.86
C TRP A 145 -19.76 -8.16 8.04
N SER A 146 -20.01 -9.45 7.80
CA SER A 146 -20.48 -10.35 8.84
C SER A 146 -19.44 -10.57 9.95
N PHE A 147 -19.90 -11.01 11.12
CA PHE A 147 -19.03 -11.46 12.20
C PHE A 147 -17.88 -12.37 11.74
N ASN A 148 -18.20 -13.36 10.90
CA ASN A 148 -17.23 -14.35 10.44
C ASN A 148 -16.19 -13.74 9.49
N GLU A 149 -16.60 -12.79 8.65
CA GLU A 149 -15.68 -12.06 7.77
C GLU A 149 -14.73 -11.17 8.56
N LEU A 150 -15.24 -10.44 9.56
CA LEU A 150 -14.41 -9.65 10.48
C LEU A 150 -13.41 -10.53 11.24
N VAL A 151 -13.87 -11.63 11.83
CA VAL A 151 -12.98 -12.60 12.50
C VAL A 151 -11.90 -13.11 11.56
N ARG A 152 -12.30 -13.46 10.32
CA ARG A 152 -11.40 -13.98 9.30
C ARG A 152 -10.29 -12.97 9.00
N ILE A 153 -10.60 -11.70 8.73
CA ILE A 153 -9.58 -10.71 8.40
C ILE A 153 -8.71 -10.34 9.61
N PHE A 154 -9.29 -10.18 10.80
CA PHE A 154 -8.51 -9.84 11.99
C PHE A 154 -7.53 -10.94 12.35
N HIS A 155 -7.93 -12.21 12.18
CA HIS A 155 -7.05 -13.34 12.39
C HIS A 155 -6.02 -13.49 11.27
N ARG A 156 -6.46 -13.51 9.99
CA ARG A 156 -5.59 -13.80 8.84
C ARG A 156 -4.62 -12.66 8.55
N TYR A 157 -5.11 -11.43 8.54
CA TYR A 157 -4.35 -10.25 8.10
C TYR A 157 -3.73 -9.48 9.27
N GLY A 158 -4.36 -9.49 10.44
CA GLY A 158 -3.86 -8.79 11.63
C GLY A 158 -3.11 -9.69 12.62
N GLU A 159 -3.15 -11.01 12.43
CA GLU A 159 -2.67 -12.00 13.41
C GLU A 159 -3.22 -11.71 14.83
N GLU A 160 -4.48 -11.28 14.92
CA GLU A 160 -5.11 -10.81 16.16
C GLU A 160 -5.72 -11.98 16.94
N LYS A 161 -5.21 -12.21 18.15
CA LYS A 161 -5.62 -13.31 19.03
C LYS A 161 -7.02 -13.10 19.60
N PHE A 162 -7.46 -11.85 19.73
CA PHE A 162 -8.77 -11.46 20.25
C PHE A 162 -9.77 -11.13 19.13
N ALA A 163 -9.53 -11.60 17.89
CA ALA A 163 -10.35 -11.33 16.72
C ALA A 163 -11.85 -11.54 16.96
N LYS A 164 -12.22 -12.64 17.63
CA LYS A 164 -13.62 -12.97 17.97
C LYS A 164 -14.23 -11.96 18.94
N GLN A 165 -13.52 -11.56 19.99
CA GLN A 165 -14.02 -10.62 20.98
C GLN A 165 -14.18 -9.22 20.38
N ILE A 166 -13.22 -8.80 19.57
CA ILE A 166 -13.24 -7.50 18.87
C ILE A 166 -14.40 -7.46 17.87
N ALA A 167 -14.56 -8.49 17.02
CA ALA A 167 -15.67 -8.54 16.07
C ALA A 167 -17.04 -8.55 16.78
N ARG A 168 -17.18 -9.22 17.93
CA ARG A 168 -18.41 -9.14 18.75
C ARG A 168 -18.61 -7.77 19.39
N ALA A 169 -17.56 -7.04 19.72
CA ALA A 169 -17.70 -5.67 20.20
C ALA A 169 -18.20 -4.77 19.07
N ILE A 170 -17.61 -4.85 17.88
CA ILE A 170 -18.02 -4.12 16.68
C ILE A 170 -19.50 -4.37 16.37
N GLU A 171 -19.95 -5.63 16.28
CA GLU A 171 -21.36 -5.95 16.01
C GLU A 171 -22.31 -5.30 17.03
N ARG A 172 -22.01 -5.44 18.33
CA ARG A 172 -22.86 -4.86 19.38
C ARG A 172 -22.98 -3.33 19.29
N HIS A 173 -21.89 -2.66 18.94
CA HIS A 173 -21.88 -1.20 18.81
C HIS A 173 -22.64 -0.75 17.56
N ARG A 174 -22.38 -1.38 16.41
CA ARG A 174 -23.05 -1.03 15.15
C ARG A 174 -24.55 -1.38 15.12
N ASP A 175 -25.00 -2.31 15.96
CA ASP A 175 -26.43 -2.58 16.17
C ASP A 175 -27.19 -1.38 16.76
N THR A 176 -26.47 -0.46 17.43
CA THR A 176 -27.06 0.74 18.04
C THR A 176 -26.86 1.98 17.17
N ALA A 177 -25.65 2.19 16.66
CA ALA A 177 -25.31 3.30 15.76
C ALA A 177 -24.08 2.93 14.92
N PRO A 178 -23.98 3.40 13.65
CA PRO A 178 -22.79 3.20 12.84
C PRO A 178 -21.50 3.65 13.54
N ILE A 179 -20.40 2.93 13.25
CA ILE A 179 -19.06 3.29 13.67
C ILE A 179 -18.47 4.13 12.52
N ASP A 180 -18.38 5.44 12.72
CA ASP A 180 -18.04 6.39 11.66
C ASP A 180 -16.56 6.75 11.63
N THR A 181 -15.88 6.70 12.78
CA THR A 181 -14.52 7.22 12.92
C THR A 181 -13.50 6.21 13.44
N THR A 182 -12.22 6.47 13.12
CA THR A 182 -11.08 5.69 13.61
C THR A 182 -11.00 5.69 15.13
N GLY A 183 -11.29 6.82 15.80
CA GLY A 183 -11.29 6.93 17.26
C GLY A 183 -12.37 6.08 17.91
N GLN A 184 -13.59 6.05 17.34
CA GLN A 184 -14.64 5.15 17.80
C GLN A 184 -14.21 3.68 17.67
N LEU A 185 -13.67 3.30 16.50
CA LEU A 185 -13.16 1.95 16.27
C LEU A 185 -12.05 1.58 17.26
N VAL A 186 -11.13 2.50 17.58
CA VAL A 186 -10.06 2.29 18.55
C VAL A 186 -10.60 1.94 19.94
N GLU A 187 -11.61 2.67 20.42
CA GLU A 187 -12.20 2.40 21.74
C GLU A 187 -12.92 1.04 21.76
N ILE A 188 -13.65 0.70 20.71
CA ILE A 188 -14.32 -0.60 20.57
C ILE A 188 -13.31 -1.76 20.55
N ILE A 189 -12.19 -1.60 19.85
CA ILE A 189 -11.11 -2.60 19.85
C ILE A 189 -10.55 -2.77 21.27
N LYS A 190 -10.33 -1.67 22.00
CA LYS A 190 -9.82 -1.72 23.39
C LYS A 190 -10.79 -2.45 24.33
N GLU A 191 -12.11 -2.34 24.12
CA GLU A 191 -13.11 -3.10 24.87
C GLU A 191 -13.04 -4.60 24.60
N GLY A 192 -12.76 -4.99 23.35
CA GLY A 192 -12.61 -6.38 22.93
C GLY A 192 -11.35 -7.07 23.46
N ILE A 193 -10.38 -6.31 23.98
CA ILE A 193 -9.09 -6.84 24.43
C ILE A 193 -8.98 -6.78 25.97
N PRO A 194 -8.68 -7.91 26.65
CA PRO A 194 -8.47 -7.95 28.09
C PRO A 194 -7.44 -6.91 28.57
N ALA A 195 -7.73 -6.21 29.67
CA ALA A 195 -6.87 -5.14 30.20
C ALA A 195 -5.41 -5.57 30.45
N ALA A 196 -5.19 -6.82 30.87
CA ALA A 196 -3.85 -7.38 31.05
C ALA A 196 -3.08 -7.50 29.72
N ALA A 197 -3.76 -7.89 28.64
CA ALA A 197 -3.15 -8.01 27.31
C ALA A 197 -2.87 -6.65 26.67
N ARG A 198 -3.61 -5.59 27.04
CA ARG A 198 -3.39 -4.21 26.55
C ARG A 198 -2.09 -3.57 27.06
N ARG A 199 -1.50 -4.08 28.14
CA ARG A 199 -0.31 -3.47 28.79
C ARG A 199 1.01 -3.91 28.17
N HIS A 200 1.01 -4.91 27.32
CA HIS A 200 2.21 -5.49 26.72
C HIS A 200 2.09 -5.43 25.19
N GLY A 201 3.10 -4.89 24.52
CA GLY A 201 3.14 -4.74 23.07
C GLY A 201 2.88 -3.31 22.58
N GLY A 202 2.68 -3.15 21.28
CA GLY A 202 2.34 -1.88 20.64
C GLY A 202 0.89 -1.45 20.86
N HIS A 203 0.43 -0.43 20.13
CA HIS A 203 -0.93 0.07 20.26
C HIS A 203 -1.98 -1.03 19.99
N PRO A 204 -3.01 -1.23 20.86
CA PRO A 204 -3.96 -2.33 20.75
C PRO A 204 -4.74 -2.38 19.42
N ALA A 205 -4.96 -1.23 18.77
CA ALA A 205 -5.68 -1.17 17.50
C ALA A 205 -4.82 -1.48 16.27
N LYS A 206 -3.49 -1.51 16.40
CA LYS A 206 -2.55 -1.61 15.26
C LYS A 206 -2.87 -2.79 14.33
N LYS A 207 -3.07 -3.97 14.92
CA LYS A 207 -3.34 -5.21 14.19
C LYS A 207 -4.67 -5.21 13.44
N VAL A 208 -5.70 -4.64 14.07
CA VAL A 208 -7.04 -4.55 13.46
C VAL A 208 -7.01 -3.53 12.32
N PHE A 209 -6.38 -2.38 12.51
CA PHE A 209 -6.23 -1.37 11.45
C PHE A 209 -5.46 -1.92 10.26
N GLN A 210 -4.36 -2.64 10.50
CA GLN A 210 -3.63 -3.35 9.46
C GLN A 210 -4.52 -4.36 8.73
N ALA A 211 -5.29 -5.18 9.46
CA ALA A 211 -6.19 -6.16 8.86
C ALA A 211 -7.27 -5.53 7.98
N VAL A 212 -7.86 -4.42 8.43
CA VAL A 212 -8.88 -3.69 7.67
C VAL A 212 -8.26 -3.04 6.44
N ARG A 213 -7.09 -2.41 6.57
CA ARG A 213 -6.34 -1.83 5.44
C ARG A 213 -6.06 -2.86 4.34
N ILE A 214 -5.53 -4.02 4.73
CA ILE A 214 -5.25 -5.14 3.81
C ILE A 214 -6.52 -5.64 3.14
N ALA A 215 -7.63 -5.72 3.88
CA ALA A 215 -8.91 -6.16 3.33
C ALA A 215 -9.54 -5.13 2.37
N VAL A 216 -9.46 -3.84 2.69
CA VAL A 216 -9.99 -2.73 1.88
C VAL A 216 -9.27 -2.64 0.54
N ASN A 217 -7.94 -2.76 0.55
CA ASN A 217 -7.11 -2.57 -0.64
C ASN A 217 -6.74 -3.89 -1.34
N ASP A 218 -7.19 -5.03 -0.80
CA ASP A 218 -6.85 -6.37 -1.28
C ASP A 218 -5.34 -6.52 -1.54
N GLU A 219 -4.52 -6.08 -0.56
CA GLU A 219 -3.08 -5.88 -0.73
C GLU A 219 -2.35 -7.18 -1.08
N LEU A 220 -2.69 -8.27 -0.41
CA LEU A 220 -2.06 -9.58 -0.63
C LEU A 220 -2.49 -10.20 -1.96
N GLY A 221 -3.76 -10.03 -2.35
CA GLY A 221 -4.26 -10.50 -3.65
C GLY A 221 -3.61 -9.72 -4.81
N ALA A 222 -3.52 -8.39 -4.68
CA ALA A 222 -2.82 -7.56 -5.66
C ALA A 222 -1.36 -7.99 -5.83
N LEU A 223 -0.67 -8.27 -4.72
CA LEU A 223 0.73 -8.69 -4.73
C LEU A 223 0.90 -10.04 -5.43
N GLU A 224 0.06 -11.02 -5.09
CA GLU A 224 0.06 -12.35 -5.72
C GLU A 224 -0.16 -12.23 -7.24
N ASP A 225 -1.22 -11.55 -7.66
CA ASP A 225 -1.55 -11.33 -9.08
C ASP A 225 -0.41 -10.65 -9.85
N SER A 226 0.22 -9.66 -9.23
CA SER A 226 1.30 -8.89 -9.86
C SER A 226 2.61 -9.66 -9.94
N LEU A 227 2.99 -10.41 -8.90
CA LEU A 227 4.22 -11.21 -8.90
C LEU A 227 4.16 -12.30 -9.97
N GLU A 228 3.02 -12.98 -10.14
CA GLU A 228 2.83 -13.95 -11.22
C GLU A 228 3.03 -13.30 -12.61
N GLN A 229 2.47 -12.12 -12.81
CA GLN A 229 2.62 -11.36 -14.06
C GLN A 229 4.06 -10.87 -14.26
N ALA A 230 4.70 -10.36 -13.21
CA ALA A 230 6.06 -9.84 -13.19
C ALA A 230 7.06 -10.89 -13.67
N ILE A 231 6.93 -12.14 -13.21
CA ILE A 231 7.78 -13.26 -13.67
C ILE A 231 7.70 -13.43 -15.19
N THR A 232 6.51 -13.26 -15.79
CA THR A 232 6.35 -13.39 -17.25
C THR A 232 6.83 -12.16 -18.04
N LEU A 233 6.92 -11.00 -17.38
CA LEU A 233 7.38 -9.74 -17.97
C LEU A 233 8.90 -9.60 -17.93
N LEU A 234 9.59 -10.26 -16.99
CA LEU A 234 11.04 -10.13 -16.88
C LEU A 234 11.75 -10.64 -18.14
N ALA A 235 12.64 -9.81 -18.67
CA ALA A 235 13.64 -10.23 -19.64
C ALA A 235 14.64 -11.23 -19.00
N PRO A 236 15.35 -12.04 -19.80
CA PRO A 236 16.42 -12.87 -19.27
C PRO A 236 17.44 -12.04 -18.47
N ASN A 237 17.78 -12.50 -17.27
CA ASN A 237 18.62 -11.81 -16.27
C ASN A 237 17.99 -10.58 -15.60
N GLY A 238 16.74 -10.25 -15.92
CA GLY A 238 16.00 -9.20 -15.23
C GLY A 238 15.78 -9.51 -13.76
N ARG A 239 15.58 -8.46 -12.95
CA ARG A 239 15.53 -8.56 -11.49
C ARG A 239 14.20 -8.05 -10.93
N ILE A 240 13.63 -8.79 -9.98
CA ILE A 240 12.58 -8.28 -9.10
C ILE A 240 13.23 -7.94 -7.75
N SER A 241 12.95 -6.75 -7.24
CA SER A 241 13.34 -6.32 -5.89
C SER A 241 12.10 -5.97 -5.09
N VAL A 242 11.87 -6.65 -3.97
CA VAL A 242 10.69 -6.46 -3.12
C VAL A 242 11.15 -6.08 -1.71
N ILE A 243 10.58 -5.00 -1.17
CA ILE A 243 10.65 -4.62 0.24
C ILE A 243 9.28 -4.93 0.86
N THR A 244 9.28 -5.73 1.93
CA THR A 244 8.09 -6.10 2.69
C THR A 244 8.17 -5.49 4.10
N PHE A 245 7.02 -5.17 4.70
CA PHE A 245 6.96 -4.60 6.05
C PHE A 245 6.19 -5.48 7.04
N GLN A 246 5.59 -6.57 6.56
CA GLN A 246 4.86 -7.53 7.37
C GLN A 246 5.11 -8.97 6.92
N SER A 247 4.96 -9.90 7.87
CA SER A 247 5.19 -11.34 7.70
C SER A 247 4.26 -12.04 6.71
N LEU A 248 3.16 -11.41 6.30
CA LEU A 248 2.23 -11.96 5.31
C LEU A 248 2.62 -11.60 3.88
N GLU A 249 3.38 -10.53 3.71
CA GLU A 249 3.94 -10.12 2.41
C GLU A 249 5.22 -10.89 2.08
N ASP A 250 6.02 -11.21 3.11
CA ASP A 250 7.29 -11.97 3.03
C ASP A 250 7.07 -13.49 2.85
#